data_AF-A0A523A5X8-F1
#
_entry.id   AF-A0A523A5X8-F1
#
_cell.length_a   1.000
_cell.length_b   1.000
_cell.length_c   1.000
_cell.angle_alpha   90.00
_cell.angle_beta   90.00
_cell.angle_gamma   90.00
#
_symmetry.space_group_name_H-M   'P 1'
#
loop_
_entity.id
_entity.type
_entity.pdbx_description
1 polymer ?
#
loop_
_entity_poly.entity_id
_entity_poly.type
_entity_poly.pdbx_seq_one_letter_code
_entity_poly.pdbx_strand_id
1 'polypeptide(L)'
;MQSGGGEQPGGGGNPDTPLAMKGWPKTVHSLNTGVPHLVVFVDDIENVPVMRWGRYFRFHPSMAPAGTNVNFVELSGESLLRVRTYERGVEHETMACGTGAVAAALVAARLGRVGSPTRIITSGREELEVYYHLESDGFSRVRLAGPADFIYHGQLNRAALRREDFLAGRKQHENVAYYDSLSHSGPGTAVF
;
A
#
# COMPACT_ATOMS: atom_id res chain seq x y z
N MET A 1 5.06 25.24 21.50
CA MET A 1 3.66 24.87 21.20
C MET A 1 3.65 23.38 20.90
N GLN A 2 2.74 22.62 21.50
CA GLN A 2 2.68 21.16 21.31
C GLN A 2 2.01 20.86 19.96
N SER A 3 2.75 20.28 19.01
CA SER A 3 2.18 19.73 17.79
C SER A 3 1.62 18.34 18.10
N GLY A 4 0.30 18.25 18.27
CA GLY A 4 -0.38 16.99 18.58
C GLY A 4 -0.17 15.97 17.46
N GLY A 5 0.40 14.81 17.80
CA GLY A 5 0.30 13.63 16.97
C GLY A 5 -1.17 13.20 16.92
N GLY A 6 -1.74 13.13 15.73
CA GLY A 6 -3.09 12.62 15.53
C GLY A 6 -3.11 11.12 15.77
N GLU A 7 -3.39 10.70 17.00
CA GLU A 7 -3.69 9.32 17.33
C GLU A 7 -4.94 8.90 16.53
N GLN A 8 -4.79 7.99 15.57
CA GLN A 8 -5.95 7.46 14.86
C GLN A 8 -6.84 6.74 15.88
N PRO A 9 -8.16 7.04 15.92
CA PRO A 9 -9.03 6.51 16.96
C PRO A 9 -9.10 4.98 16.84
N GLY A 10 -8.91 4.29 17.96
CA GLY A 10 -9.03 2.84 18.05
C GLY A 10 -10.42 2.38 17.60
N GLY A 11 -10.52 1.86 16.38
CA GLY A 11 -11.70 1.20 15.82
C GLY A 11 -11.55 -0.32 15.95
N GLY A 12 -12.67 -0.99 16.27
CA GLY A 12 -12.71 -2.43 16.52
C GLY A 12 -12.17 -3.29 15.36
N GLY A 13 -11.79 -4.53 15.70
CA GLY A 13 -10.96 -5.41 14.89
C GLY A 13 -11.26 -5.41 13.39
N ASN A 14 -10.22 -5.14 12.59
CA ASN A 14 -10.25 -5.27 11.14
C ASN A 14 -10.28 -6.78 10.81
N PRO A 15 -11.43 -7.37 10.49
CA PRO A 15 -11.56 -8.82 10.48
C PRO A 15 -11.19 -9.34 9.10
N ASP A 16 -10.17 -10.20 9.05
CA ASP A 16 -9.91 -11.01 7.86
C ASP A 16 -11.19 -11.72 7.44
N THR A 17 -11.63 -11.47 6.21
CA THR A 17 -12.82 -12.07 5.63
C THR A 17 -12.39 -13.05 4.52
N PRO A 18 -12.39 -14.37 4.79
CA PRO A 18 -12.10 -15.37 3.77
C PRO A 18 -13.21 -15.43 2.71
N LEU A 19 -12.82 -15.46 1.44
CA LEU A 19 -13.71 -15.46 0.28
C LEU A 19 -13.34 -16.58 -0.71
N ALA A 20 -14.37 -17.27 -1.19
CA ALA A 20 -14.27 -18.15 -2.36
C ALA A 20 -14.61 -17.36 -3.63
N MET A 21 -13.67 -17.29 -4.58
CA MET A 21 -13.84 -16.55 -5.84
C MET A 21 -14.17 -17.50 -6.99
N LYS A 22 -15.16 -17.15 -7.82
CA LYS A 22 -15.67 -18.06 -8.86
C LYS A 22 -14.64 -18.27 -9.97
N GLY A 23 -14.10 -19.48 -10.06
CA GLY A 23 -13.04 -19.83 -11.00
C GLY A 23 -11.63 -19.66 -10.46
N TRP A 24 -11.49 -19.45 -9.14
CA TRP A 24 -10.21 -19.43 -8.43
C TRP A 24 -10.12 -20.62 -7.45
N PRO A 25 -9.00 -21.37 -7.39
CA PRO A 25 -8.94 -22.64 -6.65
C PRO A 25 -8.61 -22.51 -5.16
N LYS A 26 -8.06 -21.38 -4.70
CA LYS A 26 -7.65 -21.15 -3.31
C LYS A 26 -8.60 -20.13 -2.65
N THR A 27 -8.73 -20.18 -1.32
CA THR A 27 -9.36 -19.08 -0.57
C THR A 27 -8.51 -17.82 -0.69
N VAL A 28 -9.17 -16.66 -0.83
CA VAL A 28 -8.53 -15.33 -0.80
C VAL A 28 -9.10 -14.53 0.37
N HIS A 29 -8.41 -13.49 0.80
CA HIS A 29 -8.65 -12.84 2.09
C HIS A 29 -8.91 -11.35 1.89
N SER A 30 -10.03 -10.84 2.39
CA SER A 30 -10.40 -9.42 2.27
C SER A 30 -10.19 -8.69 3.60
N LEU A 31 -9.51 -7.56 3.57
CA LEU A 31 -9.22 -6.69 4.72
C LEU A 31 -9.32 -5.21 4.31
N ASN A 32 -9.72 -4.31 5.20
CA ASN A 32 -9.90 -2.88 4.88
C ASN A 32 -9.03 -1.99 5.76
N THR A 33 -7.79 -1.73 5.35
CA THR A 33 -6.84 -0.85 6.05
C THR A 33 -7.05 0.63 5.70
N GLY A 34 -8.32 1.08 5.73
CA GLY A 34 -8.77 2.40 5.25
C GLY A 34 -9.15 2.43 3.77
N VAL A 35 -8.66 1.47 2.98
CA VAL A 35 -9.14 1.13 1.63
C VAL A 35 -9.24 -0.40 1.49
N PRO A 36 -10.13 -0.93 0.64
CA PRO A 36 -10.28 -2.36 0.46
C PRO A 36 -9.04 -2.99 -0.19
N HIS A 37 -8.57 -4.08 0.41
CA HIS A 37 -7.48 -4.93 -0.06
C HIS A 37 -7.91 -6.39 -0.11
N LEU A 38 -7.53 -7.08 -1.17
CA LEU A 38 -7.64 -8.52 -1.33
C LEU A 38 -6.25 -9.14 -1.33
N VAL A 39 -5.97 -10.00 -0.35
CA VAL A 39 -4.74 -10.76 -0.19
C VAL A 39 -4.90 -12.13 -0.86
N VAL A 40 -4.00 -12.42 -1.80
CA VAL A 40 -3.98 -13.64 -2.61
C VAL A 40 -2.63 -14.33 -2.42
N PHE A 41 -2.61 -15.42 -1.66
CA PHE A 41 -1.38 -16.19 -1.46
C PHE A 41 -1.00 -16.98 -2.70
N VAL A 42 0.26 -16.85 -3.12
CA VAL A 42 0.86 -17.51 -4.29
C VAL A 42 2.12 -18.28 -3.89
N ASP A 43 2.47 -19.28 -4.70
CA ASP A 43 3.60 -20.19 -4.42
C ASP A 43 4.88 -19.77 -5.16
N ASP A 44 4.76 -18.84 -6.12
CA ASP A 44 5.84 -18.20 -6.90
C ASP A 44 5.38 -16.77 -7.23
N ILE A 45 6.03 -15.77 -6.63
CA ILE A 45 5.72 -14.35 -6.83
C ILE A 45 6.46 -13.69 -8.00
N GLU A 46 7.52 -14.31 -8.52
CA GLU A 46 8.24 -13.77 -9.69
C GLU A 46 7.36 -13.93 -10.93
N ASN A 47 6.83 -15.14 -11.11
CA ASN A 47 6.06 -15.54 -12.27
C ASN A 47 4.55 -15.29 -12.14
N VAL A 48 4.10 -14.65 -11.04
CA VAL A 48 2.70 -14.31 -10.85
C VAL A 48 2.23 -13.31 -11.92
N PRO A 49 1.15 -13.59 -12.68
CA PRO A 49 0.68 -12.71 -13.75
C PRO A 49 -0.17 -11.56 -13.19
N VAL A 50 0.46 -10.65 -12.44
CA VAL A 50 -0.16 -9.53 -11.68
C VAL A 50 -1.21 -8.79 -12.51
N MET A 51 -0.90 -8.42 -13.75
CA MET A 51 -1.83 -7.67 -14.60
C MET A 51 -3.11 -8.45 -14.97
N ARG A 52 -3.00 -9.77 -15.19
CA ARG A 52 -4.14 -10.62 -15.57
C ARG A 52 -5.01 -10.94 -14.36
N TRP A 53 -4.40 -11.41 -13.28
CA TRP A 53 -5.13 -11.81 -12.07
C TRP A 53 -5.59 -10.60 -11.25
N GLY A 54 -4.76 -9.56 -11.14
CA GLY A 54 -5.10 -8.30 -10.49
C GLY A 54 -6.35 -7.68 -11.09
N ARG A 55 -6.40 -7.54 -12.43
CA ARG A 55 -7.60 -7.08 -13.14
C ARG A 55 -8.82 -7.97 -12.90
N TYR A 56 -8.67 -9.29 -12.88
CA TYR A 56 -9.78 -10.21 -12.59
C TYR A 56 -10.37 -9.98 -11.18
N PHE A 57 -9.53 -9.89 -10.15
CA PHE A 57 -9.98 -9.67 -8.77
C PHE A 57 -10.51 -8.25 -8.53
N ARG A 58 -9.78 -7.24 -9.03
CA ARG A 58 -10.11 -5.81 -8.96
C ARG A 58 -11.56 -5.48 -9.39
N PHE A 59 -12.03 -6.19 -10.41
CA PHE A 59 -13.36 -6.02 -11.02
C PHE A 59 -14.29 -7.22 -10.76
N HIS A 60 -13.93 -8.15 -9.87
CA HIS A 60 -14.79 -9.28 -9.53
C HIS A 60 -16.09 -8.78 -8.88
N PRO A 61 -17.29 -9.31 -9.23
CA PRO A 61 -18.57 -8.81 -8.72
C PRO A 61 -18.65 -8.74 -7.18
N SER A 62 -18.02 -9.66 -6.46
CA SER A 62 -17.96 -9.64 -4.99
C SER A 62 -17.22 -8.43 -4.39
N MET A 63 -16.45 -7.70 -5.19
CA MET A 63 -15.72 -6.50 -4.78
C MET A 63 -16.45 -5.20 -5.20
N ALA A 64 -17.53 -5.31 -5.98
CA ALA A 64 -18.29 -4.15 -6.46
C ALA A 64 -19.00 -3.39 -5.30
N PRO A 65 -19.28 -2.08 -5.44
CA PRO A 65 -19.03 -1.24 -6.62
C PRO A 65 -17.62 -0.63 -6.68
N ALA A 66 -16.94 -0.47 -5.54
CA ALA A 66 -15.63 0.19 -5.50
C ALA A 66 -14.51 -0.65 -6.14
N GLY A 67 -14.61 -1.98 -6.01
CA GLY A 67 -13.53 -2.92 -6.24
C GLY A 67 -12.47 -2.85 -5.12
N THR A 68 -11.32 -3.47 -5.38
CA THR A 68 -10.29 -3.70 -4.36
C THR A 68 -8.88 -3.49 -4.93
N ASN A 69 -7.93 -3.16 -4.08
CA ASN A 69 -6.50 -3.37 -4.34
C ASN A 69 -6.19 -4.87 -4.24
N VAL A 70 -5.28 -5.40 -5.05
CA VAL A 70 -4.98 -6.84 -5.06
C VAL A 70 -3.51 -7.06 -4.73
N ASN A 71 -3.25 -7.66 -3.57
CA ASN A 71 -1.90 -7.97 -3.09
C ASN A 71 -1.63 -9.46 -3.30
N PHE A 72 -0.70 -9.79 -4.19
CA PHE A 72 -0.15 -11.13 -4.33
C PHE A 72 0.95 -11.31 -3.28
N VAL A 73 0.87 -12.38 -2.49
CA VAL A 73 1.72 -12.58 -1.31
C VAL A 73 2.39 -13.96 -1.34
N GLU A 74 3.71 -13.96 -1.23
CA GLU A 74 4.54 -15.16 -1.03
C GLU A 74 5.16 -15.11 0.36
N LEU A 75 5.24 -16.27 1.02
CA LEU A 75 5.92 -16.44 2.30
C LEU A 75 7.36 -16.85 2.03
N SER A 76 8.33 -16.06 2.49
CA SER A 76 9.75 -16.29 2.22
C SER A 76 10.55 -16.27 3.50
N GLY A 77 10.73 -17.43 4.14
CA GLY A 77 11.40 -17.53 5.44
C GLY A 77 10.49 -17.16 6.63
N GLU A 78 11.10 -16.92 7.78
CA GLU A 78 10.37 -16.62 9.02
C GLU A 78 9.97 -15.14 9.10
N SER A 79 8.67 -14.88 9.28
CA SER A 79 8.09 -13.53 9.42
C SER A 79 8.44 -12.53 8.31
N LEU A 80 8.74 -13.02 7.12
CA LEU A 80 9.09 -12.23 5.93
C LEU A 80 8.15 -12.60 4.77
N LEU A 81 7.52 -11.58 4.19
CA LEU A 81 6.64 -11.68 3.03
C LEU A 81 7.26 -10.98 1.83
N ARG A 82 6.94 -11.47 0.63
CA ARG A 82 7.11 -10.73 -0.62
C ARG A 82 5.73 -10.33 -1.11
N VAL A 83 5.58 -9.09 -1.56
CA VAL A 83 4.26 -8.53 -1.93
C VAL A 83 4.36 -7.76 -3.24
N ARG A 84 3.48 -8.11 -4.18
CA ARG A 84 3.26 -7.38 -5.45
C ARG A 84 1.81 -6.91 -5.49
N THR A 85 1.59 -5.62 -5.73
CA THR A 85 0.25 -5.01 -5.65
C THR A 85 -0.23 -4.53 -7.02
N TYR A 86 -1.40 -5.00 -7.44
CA TYR A 86 -2.20 -4.36 -8.49
C TYR A 86 -3.12 -3.33 -7.84
N GLU A 87 -2.94 -2.05 -8.17
CA GLU A 87 -3.54 -0.95 -7.40
C GLU A 87 -4.79 -0.35 -8.07
N ARG A 88 -5.86 -0.21 -7.28
CA ARG A 88 -7.14 0.38 -7.68
C ARG A 88 -6.97 1.86 -7.99
N GLY A 89 -7.43 2.28 -9.16
CA GLY A 89 -7.32 3.66 -9.64
C GLY A 89 -6.06 3.93 -10.46
N VAL A 90 -4.99 3.14 -10.25
CA VAL A 90 -3.85 3.05 -11.19
C VAL A 90 -4.14 2.01 -12.27
N GLU A 91 -4.85 0.93 -11.91
CA GLU A 91 -5.19 -0.21 -12.76
C GLU A 91 -3.96 -0.92 -13.36
N HIS A 92 -2.86 -0.89 -12.60
CA HIS A 92 -1.56 -1.46 -12.93
C HIS A 92 -0.85 -1.98 -11.67
N GLU A 93 0.23 -2.74 -11.85
CA GLU A 93 1.19 -3.00 -10.77
C GLU A 93 1.88 -1.68 -10.34
N THR A 94 1.95 -1.44 -9.03
CA THR A 94 2.70 -0.33 -8.40
C THR A 94 3.91 -0.86 -7.64
N MET A 95 4.94 -0.01 -7.47
CA MET A 95 6.21 -0.41 -6.84
C MET A 95 6.05 -0.74 -5.36
N ALA A 96 5.20 0.01 -4.64
CA ALA A 96 4.87 -0.23 -3.25
C ALA A 96 3.47 0.28 -2.93
N CYS A 97 2.81 -0.36 -1.97
CA CYS A 97 1.50 0.05 -1.47
C CYS A 97 1.44 -0.17 0.04
N GLY A 98 1.69 0.88 0.84
CA GLY A 98 1.84 0.75 2.30
C GLY A 98 0.61 0.14 3.00
N THR A 99 -0.60 0.54 2.61
CA THR A 99 -1.84 -0.05 3.14
C THR A 99 -2.01 -1.52 2.72
N GLY A 100 -1.52 -1.90 1.53
CA GLY A 100 -1.52 -3.29 1.06
C GLY A 100 -0.49 -4.17 1.77
N ALA A 101 0.67 -3.61 2.10
CA ALA A 101 1.68 -4.24 2.95
C ALA A 101 1.10 -4.54 4.34
N VAL A 102 0.45 -3.56 4.99
CA VAL A 102 -0.28 -3.78 6.25
C VAL A 102 -1.32 -4.89 6.10
N ALA A 103 -2.13 -4.88 5.04
CA ALA A 103 -3.13 -5.93 4.83
C ALA A 103 -2.52 -7.33 4.66
N ALA A 104 -1.42 -7.46 3.93
CA ALA A 104 -0.69 -8.71 3.75
C ALA A 104 -0.15 -9.26 5.09
N ALA A 105 0.48 -8.41 5.90
CA ALA A 105 0.98 -8.79 7.22
C ALA A 105 -0.15 -9.27 8.15
N LEU A 106 -1.21 -8.47 8.31
CA LEU A 106 -2.29 -8.81 9.25
C LEU A 106 -3.04 -10.08 8.85
N VAL A 107 -3.29 -10.31 7.55
CA VAL A 107 -3.87 -11.57 7.08
C VAL A 107 -2.93 -12.75 7.33
N ALA A 108 -1.64 -12.64 7.00
CA ALA A 108 -0.68 -13.72 7.25
C ALA A 108 -0.54 -14.03 8.75
N ALA A 109 -0.59 -13.00 9.61
CA ALA A 109 -0.56 -13.12 11.06
C ALA A 109 -1.80 -13.83 11.61
N ARG A 110 -3.00 -13.46 11.12
CA ARG A 110 -4.27 -14.10 11.49
C ARG A 110 -4.29 -15.60 11.16
N LEU A 111 -3.59 -15.98 10.08
CA LEU A 111 -3.41 -17.37 9.64
C LEU A 111 -2.26 -18.10 10.36
N GLY A 112 -1.61 -17.47 11.34
CA GLY A 112 -0.51 -18.07 12.11
C GLY A 112 0.80 -18.26 11.33
N ARG A 113 1.01 -17.47 10.26
CA ARG A 113 2.13 -17.66 9.32
C ARG A 113 3.33 -16.74 9.56
N VAL A 114 3.13 -15.63 10.27
CA VAL A 114 4.15 -14.60 10.56
C VAL A 114 3.91 -13.95 11.94
N GLY A 115 4.99 -13.50 12.57
CA GLY A 115 4.96 -12.70 13.81
C GLY A 115 5.16 -11.19 13.57
N SER A 116 4.98 -10.39 14.62
CA SER A 116 5.24 -8.95 14.61
C SER A 116 6.67 -8.66 15.10
N PRO A 117 7.47 -7.81 14.42
CA PRO A 117 7.14 -7.17 13.15
C PRO A 117 7.18 -8.16 11.98
N THR A 118 6.22 -8.04 11.07
CA THR A 118 6.29 -8.74 9.78
C THR A 118 7.08 -7.88 8.81
N ARG A 119 8.17 -8.44 8.27
CA ARG A 119 8.98 -7.80 7.23
C ARG A 119 8.34 -8.04 5.87
N ILE A 120 8.41 -7.06 4.98
CA ILE A 120 7.78 -7.08 3.65
C ILE A 120 8.74 -6.52 2.61
N ILE A 121 9.00 -7.28 1.55
CA ILE A 121 9.68 -6.78 0.34
C ILE A 121 8.63 -6.46 -0.73
N THR A 122 8.63 -5.23 -1.21
CA THR A 122 7.72 -4.74 -2.27
C THR A 122 8.25 -5.01 -3.68
N SER A 123 7.44 -4.80 -4.73
CA SER A 123 7.91 -4.81 -6.13
C SER A 123 9.07 -3.83 -6.37
N GLY A 124 9.13 -2.72 -5.63
CA GLY A 124 10.21 -1.73 -5.64
C GLY A 124 11.50 -2.18 -4.96
N ARG A 125 11.48 -3.34 -4.29
CA ARG A 125 12.55 -3.87 -3.41
C ARG A 125 12.79 -3.01 -2.16
N GLU A 126 11.81 -2.20 -1.78
CA GLU A 126 11.79 -1.54 -0.49
C GLU A 126 11.47 -2.59 0.58
N GLU A 127 12.15 -2.50 1.72
CA GLU A 127 11.81 -3.29 2.91
C GLU A 127 10.94 -2.44 3.84
N LEU A 128 9.76 -2.98 4.16
CA LEU A 128 8.80 -2.39 5.09
C LEU A 128 8.63 -3.32 6.30
N GLU A 129 8.33 -2.75 7.46
CA GLU A 129 7.99 -3.50 8.67
C GLU A 129 6.57 -3.13 9.14
N VAL A 130 5.74 -4.15 9.36
CA VAL A 130 4.41 -3.97 9.94
C VAL A 130 4.41 -4.49 11.37
N TYR A 131 4.24 -3.57 12.31
CA TYR A 131 4.12 -3.86 13.74
C TYR A 131 2.65 -3.95 14.11
N TYR A 132 2.27 -4.90 14.96
CA TYR A 132 0.89 -5.09 15.43
C TYR A 132 0.85 -5.93 16.70
N HIS A 133 -0.25 -5.80 17.44
CA HIS A 133 -0.67 -6.75 18.47
C HIS A 133 -1.83 -7.58 17.90
N LEU A 134 -1.75 -8.91 18.00
CA LEU A 134 -2.86 -9.81 17.63
C LEU A 134 -3.81 -9.95 18.83
N GLU A 135 -5.07 -9.60 18.62
CA GLU A 135 -6.15 -9.75 19.60
C GLU A 135 -7.11 -10.88 19.16
N SER A 136 -8.01 -11.32 20.04
CA SER A 136 -8.96 -12.41 19.73
C SER A 136 -9.91 -12.07 18.57
N ASP A 137 -10.38 -10.82 18.51
CA ASP A 137 -11.31 -10.31 17.50
C ASP A 137 -10.63 -9.51 16.38
N GLY A 138 -9.37 -9.09 16.56
CA GLY A 138 -8.77 -8.07 15.70
C GLY A 138 -7.26 -7.91 15.80
N PHE A 139 -6.82 -6.69 15.54
CA PHE A 139 -5.43 -6.25 15.68
C PHE A 139 -5.43 -4.87 16.32
N SER A 140 -4.51 -4.63 17.25
CA SER A 140 -4.31 -3.32 17.88
C SER A 140 -2.89 -2.80 17.61
N ARG A 141 -2.69 -1.49 17.79
CA ARG A 141 -1.37 -0.81 17.65
C ARG A 141 -0.66 -1.05 16.32
N VAL A 142 -1.43 -1.18 15.23
CA VAL A 142 -0.90 -1.36 13.88
C VAL A 142 -0.08 -0.13 13.49
N ARG A 143 1.17 -0.34 13.06
CA ARG A 143 2.09 0.70 12.58
C ARG A 143 2.86 0.20 11.37
N LEU A 144 3.08 1.06 10.38
CA LEU A 144 3.95 0.78 9.24
C LEU A 144 5.25 1.57 9.40
N ALA A 145 6.40 0.91 9.28
CA ALA A 145 7.71 1.55 9.18
C ALA A 145 8.37 1.22 7.83
N GLY A 146 9.15 2.15 7.30
CA GLY A 146 9.88 1.98 6.04
C GLY A 146 10.82 3.15 5.75
N PRO A 147 11.67 3.02 4.71
CA PRO A 147 12.51 4.13 4.25
C PRO A 147 11.65 5.27 3.69
N ALA A 148 12.10 6.50 3.90
CA ALA A 148 11.53 7.68 3.28
C ALA A 148 12.64 8.67 2.93
N ASP A 149 12.78 8.97 1.64
CA ASP A 149 13.76 9.91 1.12
C ASP A 149 13.11 11.24 0.73
N PHE A 150 13.75 12.33 1.15
CA PHE A 150 13.36 13.68 0.74
C PHE A 150 13.98 13.99 -0.63
N ILE A 151 13.14 14.10 -1.65
CA ILE A 151 13.61 14.29 -3.04
C ILE A 151 13.84 15.79 -3.36
N TYR A 152 12.89 16.66 -2.99
CA TYR A 152 13.00 18.11 -3.22
C TYR A 152 12.05 18.92 -2.33
N HIS A 153 12.32 20.22 -2.21
CA HIS A 153 11.35 21.23 -1.79
C HIS A 153 11.30 22.34 -2.84
N GLY A 154 10.12 22.90 -3.07
CA GLY A 154 9.92 23.95 -4.07
C GLY A 154 8.68 24.78 -3.77
N GLN A 155 8.62 25.98 -4.37
CA GLN A 155 7.50 26.90 -4.23
C GLN A 155 6.75 26.99 -5.56
N LEU A 156 5.43 26.74 -5.54
CA LEU A 156 4.57 26.90 -6.72
C LEU A 156 3.92 28.28 -6.70
N ASN A 157 4.08 29.04 -7.78
CA ASN A 157 3.32 30.26 -8.00
C ASN A 157 1.83 29.89 -8.17
N ARG A 158 0.93 30.60 -7.48
CA ARG A 158 -0.53 30.42 -7.58
C ARG A 158 -1.04 30.48 -9.02
N ALA A 159 -0.38 31.22 -9.91
CA ALA A 159 -0.73 31.28 -11.33
C ALA A 159 -0.57 29.92 -12.06
N ALA A 160 0.40 29.09 -11.65
CA ALA A 160 0.65 27.77 -12.25
C ALA A 160 -0.41 26.71 -11.86
N LEU A 161 -1.30 27.02 -10.90
CA LEU A 161 -2.39 26.14 -10.46
C LEU A 161 -3.71 26.41 -11.20
N ARG A 162 -3.74 27.29 -12.20
CA ARG A 162 -4.96 27.59 -12.98
C ARG A 162 -5.30 26.43 -13.93
N ARG A 163 -6.39 25.73 -13.60
CA ARG A 163 -6.93 24.58 -14.36
C ARG A 163 -7.20 24.87 -15.84
N GLU A 164 -7.53 26.11 -16.18
CA GLU A 164 -7.81 26.57 -17.54
C GLU A 164 -6.60 26.49 -18.47
N ASP A 165 -5.40 26.82 -17.98
CA ASP A 165 -4.17 26.78 -18.78
C ASP A 165 -3.71 25.33 -19.03
N PHE A 166 -3.86 24.48 -18.02
CA PHE A 166 -3.51 23.05 -18.09
C PHE A 166 -4.39 22.28 -19.09
N LEU A 167 -5.70 22.59 -19.14
CA LEU A 167 -6.64 21.97 -20.09
C LEU A 167 -6.57 22.56 -21.50
N ALA A 168 -6.14 23.81 -21.64
CA ALA A 168 -6.00 24.48 -22.95
C ALA A 168 -4.71 24.10 -23.72
N GLY A 169 -3.81 23.30 -23.12
CA GLY A 169 -2.52 22.94 -23.74
C GLY A 169 -1.60 24.14 -23.99
N ARG A 170 -1.89 25.30 -23.40
CA ARG A 170 -1.13 26.54 -23.61
C ARG A 170 0.17 26.44 -22.81
N LYS A 171 1.29 26.30 -23.52
CA LYS A 171 2.62 26.45 -22.92
C LYS A 171 2.75 27.86 -22.35
N GLN A 172 2.72 27.98 -21.03
CA GLN A 172 3.23 29.17 -20.35
C GLN A 172 4.75 29.17 -20.53
N HIS A 173 5.22 29.83 -21.58
CA HIS A 173 6.59 30.29 -21.64
C HIS A 173 6.75 31.45 -20.64
N GLU A 174 7.93 31.50 -20.02
CA GLU A 174 8.43 32.52 -19.10
C GLU A 174 7.97 32.44 -17.62
N ASN A 175 8.96 32.54 -16.72
CA ASN A 175 8.86 32.66 -15.26
C ASN A 175 8.66 31.38 -14.41
N VAL A 176 9.36 30.29 -14.73
CA VAL A 176 9.78 29.30 -13.72
C VAL A 176 11.25 29.54 -13.36
N ALA A 177 11.47 30.32 -12.30
CA ALA A 177 12.79 30.43 -11.68
C ALA A 177 13.02 29.23 -10.76
N TYR A 178 13.80 28.26 -11.23
CA TYR A 178 14.28 27.17 -10.38
C TYR A 178 15.35 27.70 -9.43
N TYR A 179 15.01 27.84 -8.15
CA TYR A 179 16.02 27.93 -7.09
C TYR A 179 16.30 26.53 -6.58
N ASP A 180 17.47 26.01 -6.93
CA ASP A 180 17.94 24.72 -6.43
C ASP A 180 18.79 24.92 -5.17
N SER A 181 18.47 24.21 -4.11
CA SER A 181 19.27 24.12 -2.90
C SER A 181 19.22 22.68 -2.38
N LEU A 182 20.06 21.82 -2.96
CA LEU A 182 20.23 20.42 -2.58
C LEU A 182 20.81 20.26 -1.16
N SER A 183 19.98 20.44 -0.14
CA SER A 183 20.27 19.96 1.21
C SER A 183 20.01 18.45 1.25
N HIS A 184 21.09 17.66 1.12
CA HIS A 184 21.03 16.22 1.31
C HIS A 184 20.74 15.89 2.79
N SER A 185 19.49 15.59 3.12
CA SER A 185 19.16 14.85 4.35
C SER A 185 19.43 13.36 4.10
N GLY A 186 20.13 12.71 5.04
CA GLY A 186 20.30 11.26 4.99
C GLY A 186 18.98 10.49 5.12
N PRO A 187 18.97 9.17 4.84
CA PRO A 187 17.77 8.36 4.82
C PRO A 187 17.05 8.39 6.17
N GLY A 188 15.77 8.74 6.14
CA GLY A 188 14.90 8.73 7.31
C GLY A 188 14.03 7.48 7.36
N THR A 189 13.70 7.01 8.55
CA THR A 189 12.62 6.04 8.74
C THR A 189 11.32 6.79 9.02
N ALA A 190 10.33 6.66 8.14
CA ALA A 190 8.99 7.16 8.41
C ALA A 190 8.18 6.09 9.15
N VAL A 191 7.34 6.53 10.08
CA VAL A 191 6.35 5.68 10.76
C VAL A 191 4.97 6.28 10.48
N PHE A 192 4.04 5.45 10.00
CA PHE A 192 2.67 5.80 9.65
C PHE A 192 1.66 4.98 10.46
#